data_AF-A0A392RKC2-F1
#
_entry.id   AF-A0A392RKC2-F1
#
_cell.length_a   1.000
_cell.length_b   1.000
_cell.length_c   1.000
_cell.angle_alpha   90.00
_cell.angle_beta   90.00
_cell.angle_gamma   90.00
#
_symmetry.space_group_name_H-M   'P 1'
#
loop_
_entity.id
_entity.type
_entity.pdbx_description
1 polymer ?
#
loop_
_entity_poly.entity_id
_entity_poly.type
_entity_poly.pdbx_seq_one_letter_code
_entity_poly.pdbx_strand_id
1 'polypeptide(L)'
;VLVDYSDRELNRFLGTITPRHCAFSAIKDDVEGWPLESRNQVKEFVGRPSTDWLKYSGGERHTKIRLGDFKPVARAWGDWFVRNVIPLGNWS
;
A
#
# COMPACT_ATOMS: atom_id res chain seq x y z
N VAL A 1 -12.53 7.19 -33.69
CA VAL A 1 -11.08 6.97 -33.48
C VAL A 1 -10.94 6.18 -32.20
N LEU A 2 -10.26 5.03 -32.23
CA LEU A 2 -9.97 4.24 -31.03
C LEU A 2 -8.78 4.89 -30.33
N VAL A 3 -8.94 5.32 -29.09
CA VAL A 3 -7.84 5.88 -28.29
C VAL A 3 -7.14 4.72 -27.59
N ASP A 4 -5.83 4.60 -27.82
CA ASP A 4 -4.97 3.60 -27.16
C ASP A 4 -4.61 4.11 -25.76
N TYR A 5 -5.13 3.43 -24.74
CA TYR A 5 -4.87 3.70 -23.33
C TYR A 5 -3.87 2.70 -22.71
N SER A 6 -3.04 2.06 -23.53
CA SER A 6 -1.95 1.22 -23.01
C SER A 6 -1.01 2.03 -22.11
N ASP A 7 -0.37 1.32 -21.17
CA ASP A 7 0.66 1.86 -20.29
C ASP A 7 1.75 2.61 -21.08
N ARG A 8 2.16 2.06 -22.24
CA ARG A 8 3.15 2.69 -23.12
C ARG A 8 2.69 4.06 -23.64
N GLU A 9 1.49 4.16 -24.21
CA GLU A 9 1.01 5.42 -24.79
C GLU A 9 0.70 6.46 -23.72
N LEU A 10 0.16 6.05 -22.57
CA LEU A 10 -0.05 6.93 -21.42
C LEU A 10 1.28 7.47 -20.88
N ASN A 11 2.29 6.61 -20.68
CA ASN A 11 3.59 7.05 -20.19
C ASN A 11 4.28 7.98 -21.19
N ARG A 12 4.17 7.68 -22.49
CA ARG A 12 4.67 8.56 -23.56
C ARG A 12 4.00 9.92 -23.53
N PHE A 13 2.66 9.95 -23.42
CA PHE A 13 1.88 11.19 -23.38
C PHE A 13 2.24 12.05 -22.15
N LEU A 14 2.40 11.41 -20.98
CA LEU A 14 2.75 12.09 -19.73
C LEU A 14 4.24 12.43 -19.61
N GLY A 15 5.08 12.00 -20.56
CA GLY A 15 6.53 12.19 -20.51
C GLY A 15 7.20 11.45 -19.35
N THR A 16 6.57 10.38 -18.85
CA THR A 16 7.07 9.62 -17.71
C THR A 16 8.13 8.60 -18.14
N ILE A 17 9.22 8.54 -17.40
CA ILE A 17 10.20 7.44 -17.51
C ILE A 17 9.79 6.40 -16.47
N THR A 18 8.96 5.44 -16.88
CA THR A 18 8.57 4.33 -16.01
C THR A 18 9.68 3.29 -16.01
N PRO A 19 10.31 3.01 -14.84
CA PRO A 19 11.30 1.95 -14.75
C PRO A 19 10.67 0.61 -15.15
N ARG A 20 11.36 -0.18 -15.99
CA ARG A 20 10.90 -1.55 -16.37
C ARG A 20 10.75 -2.48 -15.17
N HIS A 21 11.48 -2.18 -14.08
CA HIS A 21 11.43 -2.93 -12.84
C HIS A 21 11.28 -1.95 -11.67
N CYS A 22 10.28 -2.19 -10.82
CA CYS A 22 10.15 -1.46 -9.56
C CYS A 22 11.28 -1.89 -8.62
N ALA A 23 12.10 -0.93 -8.15
CA ALA A 23 13.20 -1.21 -7.22
C ALA A 23 12.72 -1.86 -5.91
N PHE A 24 11.44 -1.70 -5.57
CA PHE A 24 10.81 -2.26 -4.37
C PHE A 24 9.96 -3.50 -4.64
N SER A 25 9.91 -4.02 -5.88
CA SER A 25 9.12 -5.22 -6.21
C SER A 25 9.56 -6.42 -5.38
N ALA A 26 10.87 -6.71 -5.32
CA ALA A 26 11.38 -7.82 -4.54
C ALA A 26 11.04 -7.69 -3.05
N ILE A 27 11.19 -6.47 -2.50
CA ILE A 27 10.87 -6.20 -1.09
C ILE A 27 9.37 -6.38 -0.82
N LYS A 28 8.49 -5.96 -1.75
CA LYS A 28 7.05 -6.18 -1.62
C LYS A 28 6.73 -7.68 -1.55
N ASP A 29 7.29 -8.45 -2.47
CA ASP A 29 7.00 -9.89 -2.56
C ASP A 29 7.53 -10.62 -1.32
N ASP A 30 8.70 -10.22 -0.81
CA ASP A 30 9.24 -10.72 0.46
C ASP A 30 8.30 -10.42 1.63
N VAL A 31 7.83 -9.17 1.76
CA VAL A 31 6.93 -8.73 2.84
C VAL A 31 5.58 -9.45 2.80
N GLU A 32 5.05 -9.76 1.61
CA GLU A 32 3.82 -10.56 1.46
C GLU A 32 3.97 -11.99 1.99
N GLY A 33 5.19 -12.53 1.90
CA GLY A 33 5.57 -13.84 2.44
C GLY A 33 5.79 -13.88 3.95
N TRP A 34 5.87 -12.73 4.63
CA TRP A 34 6.30 -12.68 6.04
C TRP A 34 5.40 -13.46 7.00
N PRO A 35 5.98 -14.17 7.98
CA PRO A 35 5.22 -14.72 9.10
C PRO A 35 4.65 -13.60 9.98
N LEU A 36 3.71 -13.96 10.87
CA LEU A 36 3.06 -12.99 11.75
C LEU A 36 4.06 -12.25 12.67
N GLU A 37 5.10 -12.95 13.14
CA GLU A 37 6.16 -12.41 13.99
C GLU A 37 6.87 -11.22 13.33
N SER A 38 7.33 -11.37 12.08
CA SER A 38 8.00 -10.31 11.33
C SER A 38 7.06 -9.15 11.04
N ARG A 39 5.78 -9.43 10.76
CA ARG A 39 4.76 -8.40 10.59
C ARG A 39 4.51 -7.62 11.88
N ASN A 40 4.50 -8.28 13.04
CA ASN A 40 4.27 -7.62 14.33
C ASN A 40 5.28 -6.50 14.60
N GLN A 41 6.53 -6.63 14.16
CA GLN A 41 7.52 -5.55 14.27
C GLN A 41 7.05 -4.26 13.58
N VAL A 42 6.48 -4.38 12.38
CA VAL A 42 5.90 -3.25 11.65
C VAL A 42 4.69 -2.69 12.41
N LYS A 43 3.79 -3.57 12.89
CA LYS A 43 2.62 -3.17 13.67
C LYS A 43 3.00 -2.39 14.92
N GLU A 44 3.99 -2.84 15.67
CA GLU A 44 4.48 -2.18 16.89
C GLU A 44 5.19 -0.86 16.58
N PHE A 45 5.85 -0.77 15.43
CA PHE A 45 6.47 0.45 14.96
C PHE A 45 5.43 1.52 14.61
N VAL A 46 4.44 1.19 13.77
CA VAL A 46 3.45 2.16 13.26
C VAL A 46 2.22 2.34 14.13
N GLY A 47 1.79 1.28 14.81
CA GLY A 47 0.55 1.20 15.58
C GLY A 47 0.73 1.62 17.04
N ARG A 48 -0.38 2.01 17.67
CA ARG A 48 -0.45 2.23 19.12
C ARG A 48 -0.40 0.89 19.87
N PRO A 49 -0.08 0.90 21.18
CA PRO A 49 -0.27 -0.29 22.01
C PRO A 49 -1.66 -0.89 21.81
N SER A 50 -1.75 -2.23 21.79
CA SER A 50 -2.99 -2.98 21.57
C SER A 50 -3.61 -2.86 20.17
N THR A 51 -2.85 -2.36 19.17
CA THR A 51 -3.29 -2.43 17.78
C THR A 51 -3.43 -3.88 17.34
N ASP A 52 -4.57 -4.22 16.74
CA ASP A 52 -4.86 -5.55 16.23
C ASP A 52 -4.67 -5.66 14.73
N TRP A 53 -4.32 -6.87 14.29
CA TRP A 53 -4.36 -7.22 12.89
C TRP A 53 -5.80 -7.57 12.48
N LEU A 54 -6.27 -6.94 11.41
CA LEU A 54 -7.57 -7.19 10.80
C LEU A 54 -7.44 -8.08 9.57
N LYS A 55 -8.49 -8.85 9.33
CA LYS A 55 -8.63 -9.74 8.17
C LYS A 55 -9.19 -8.95 6.99
N TYR A 56 -8.74 -9.27 5.77
CA TYR A 56 -9.45 -8.84 4.56
C TYR A 56 -10.63 -9.77 4.28
N SER A 57 -11.75 -9.27 3.78
CA SER A 57 -12.85 -10.12 3.31
C SER A 57 -12.34 -11.05 2.21
N GLY A 58 -12.34 -12.36 2.47
CA GLY A 58 -11.85 -13.39 1.55
C GLY A 58 -10.36 -13.75 1.67
N GLY A 59 -9.58 -13.07 2.51
CA GLY A 59 -8.17 -13.40 2.75
C GLY A 59 -7.97 -14.18 4.04
N GLU A 60 -7.18 -15.25 4.06
CA GLU A 60 -6.95 -16.06 5.28
C GLU A 60 -6.05 -15.35 6.32
N ARG A 61 -5.15 -14.47 5.86
CA ARG A 61 -4.15 -13.83 6.71
C ARG A 61 -4.66 -12.48 7.23
N HIS A 62 -4.41 -12.22 8.51
CA HIS A 62 -4.58 -10.89 9.09
C HIS A 62 -3.42 -9.99 8.63
N THR A 63 -3.71 -9.07 7.73
CA THR A 63 -2.71 -8.20 7.08
C THR A 63 -3.07 -6.71 7.13
N LYS A 64 -4.22 -6.35 7.71
CA LYS A 64 -4.69 -4.96 7.77
C LYS A 64 -4.55 -4.39 9.16
N ILE A 65 -4.29 -3.09 9.25
CA ILE A 65 -4.36 -2.31 10.49
C ILE A 65 -5.22 -1.09 10.18
N ARG A 66 -6.06 -0.65 11.13
CA ARG A 66 -6.82 0.59 10.92
C ARG A 66 -5.85 1.77 11.00
N LEU A 67 -5.94 2.67 10.04
CA LEU A 67 -5.19 3.95 10.08
C LEU A 67 -5.52 4.76 11.36
N GLY A 68 -6.73 4.55 11.89
CA GLY A 68 -7.19 5.00 13.20
C GLY A 68 -6.19 4.74 14.34
N ASP A 69 -5.61 3.54 14.33
CA ASP A 69 -4.85 2.98 15.43
C ASP A 69 -3.35 3.29 15.32
N PHE A 70 -2.94 4.05 14.30
CA PHE A 70 -1.54 4.42 14.11
C PHE A 70 -1.09 5.48 15.14
N LYS A 71 0.22 5.48 15.43
CA LYS A 71 0.90 6.58 16.13
C LYS A 71 0.78 7.86 15.29
N PRO A 72 0.79 9.07 15.90
CA PRO A 72 0.50 10.31 15.19
C PRO A 72 1.32 10.54 13.91
N VAL A 73 2.65 10.31 13.95
CA VAL A 73 3.53 10.49 12.79
C VAL A 73 3.22 9.48 11.68
N ALA A 74 3.08 8.20 12.04
CA ALA A 74 2.75 7.15 11.08
C ALA A 74 1.36 7.39 10.45
N ARG A 75 0.40 7.89 11.25
CA ARG A 75 -0.93 8.26 10.78
C ARG A 75 -0.88 9.39 9.77
N ALA A 76 -0.16 10.47 10.07
CA ALA A 76 -0.04 11.61 9.16
C ALA A 76 0.53 11.18 7.80
N TRP A 77 1.55 10.31 7.82
CA TRP A 77 2.13 9.75 6.60
C TRP A 77 1.14 8.84 5.86
N GLY A 78 0.45 7.94 6.57
CA GLY A 78 -0.57 7.05 5.98
C GLY A 78 -1.75 7.80 5.39
N ASP A 79 -2.25 8.85 6.06
CA ASP A 79 -3.31 9.73 5.57
C ASP A 79 -2.89 10.44 4.28
N TRP A 80 -1.65 10.97 4.23
CA TRP A 80 -1.12 11.58 3.02
C TRP A 80 -1.02 10.56 1.87
N PHE A 81 -0.47 9.36 2.13
CA PHE A 81 -0.30 8.32 1.11
C PHE A 81 -1.64 7.85 0.53
N VAL A 82 -2.63 7.59 1.40
CA VAL A 82 -3.97 7.14 1.00
C VAL A 82 -4.69 8.21 0.17
N ARG A 83 -4.51 9.49 0.47
CA ARG A 83 -5.20 10.59 -0.24
C ARG A 83 -4.52 11.03 -1.54
N ASN A 84 -3.22 10.81 -1.67
CA ASN A 84 -2.42 11.40 -2.76
C ASN A 84 -1.73 10.38 -3.67
N VAL A 85 -1.47 9.15 -3.18
CA VAL A 85 -0.66 8.16 -3.91
C VAL A 85 -1.48 6.96 -4.36
N ILE A 86 -2.32 6.41 -3.48
CA ILE A 86 -3.20 5.31 -3.88
C ILE A 86 -4.36 5.91 -4.70
N PRO A 87 -4.68 5.37 -5.89
CA PRO A 87 -5.95 5.66 -6.53
C PRO A 87 -7.05 5.09 -5.64
N LEU A 88 -7.59 5.92 -4.76
CA LEU A 88 -8.86 5.63 -4.13
C LEU A 88 -9.91 5.73 -5.22
N GLY A 89 -10.53 4.61 -5.57
CA GLY A 89 -11.82 4.67 -6.28
C GLY A 89 -12.74 5.57 -5.45
N ASN A 90 -13.50 6.46 -6.10
CA ASN A 90 -14.47 7.28 -5.40
C ASN A 90 -15.42 6.35 -4.63
N TRP A 91 -15.31 6.32 -3.31
CA TRP A 91 -16.28 5.66 -2.44
C TRP A 91 -17.44 6.64 -2.28
N SER A 92 -18.54 6.38 -2.97
CA SER A 92 -19.87 6.98 -2.71
C SER A 92 -20.58 6.20 -1.60
#